data_AF-A0A7K4CUU0-F1
#
_entry.id   AF-A0A7K4CUU0-F1
#
_cell.length_a   1.000
_cell.length_b   1.000
_cell.length_c   1.000
_cell.angle_alpha   90.00
_cell.angle_beta   90.00
_cell.angle_gamma   90.00
#
_symmetry.space_group_name_H-M   'P 1'
#
loop_
_entity.id
_entity.type
_entity.pdbx_description
1 polymer ?
#
loop_
_entity_poly.entity_id
_entity_poly.type
_entity_poly.pdbx_seq_one_letter_code
_entity_poly.pdbx_strand_id
1 'polypeptide(L)' 'MVTINKLLQQAVIDGVLECPVCGGRLEPDAEHCGDCGWTNPLVELGFI' A
#
# COMPACT_ATOMS: atom_id res chain seq x y z
N MET A 1 8.26 -1.54 -11.49
CA MET A 1 7.41 -2.48 -10.73
C MET A 1 7.59 -2.19 -9.24
N VAL A 2 6.50 -1.98 -8.51
CA VAL A 2 6.56 -1.96 -7.04
C VAL A 2 6.69 -3.41 -6.54
N THR A 3 7.39 -3.63 -5.44
CA THR A 3 7.53 -4.95 -4.81
C THR A 3 6.88 -4.95 -3.44
N ILE A 4 6.48 -6.13 -2.94
CA ILE A 4 5.95 -6.30 -1.58
C ILE A 4 6.92 -5.73 -0.54
N ASN A 5 8.22 -6.01 -0.66
CA ASN A 5 9.23 -5.48 0.26
C ASN A 5 9.23 -3.95 0.31
N LYS A 6 9.07 -3.26 -0.83
CA LYS A 6 9.00 -1.80 -0.84
C LYS A 6 7.77 -1.28 -0.11
N LEU A 7 6.62 -1.93 -0.31
CA LEU A 7 5.37 -1.57 0.38
C LEU A 7 5.47 -1.83 1.89
N LEU A 8 6.02 -2.97 2.31
CA LEU A 8 6.26 -3.28 3.73
C LEU A 8 7.20 -2.25 4.38
N GLN A 9 8.26 -1.84 3.67
CA GLN A 9 9.16 -0.81 4.17
C GLN A 9 8.43 0.53 4.36
N GLN A 10 7.61 0.95 3.40
CA GLN A 10 6.79 2.17 3.55
C GLN A 10 5.81 2.07 4.71
N ALA A 11 5.10 0.94 4.83
CA ALA A 11 4.17 0.68 5.93
C ALA A 11 4.83 0.80 7.31
N VAL A 12 6.01 0.20 7.48
CA VAL A 12 6.70 0.14 8.78
C VAL A 12 7.49 1.42 9.09
N ILE A 13 8.15 2.00 8.09
CA ILE A 13 9.07 3.14 8.28
C ILE A 13 8.32 4.47 8.16
N ASP A 14 7.54 4.64 7.09
CA ASP A 14 6.87 5.90 6.79
C ASP A 14 5.46 5.97 7.41
N GLY A 15 4.88 4.82 7.77
CA GLY A 15 3.52 4.73 8.32
C GLY A 15 2.42 5.01 7.30
N VAL A 16 2.76 5.07 6.01
CA VAL A 16 1.85 5.38 4.91
C VAL A 16 2.33 4.68 3.65
N LEU A 17 1.42 4.28 2.78
CA LEU A 17 1.77 3.77 1.44
C LEU A 17 1.54 4.86 0.40
N GLU A 18 2.43 4.91 -0.59
CA GLU A 18 2.18 5.62 -1.83
C GLU A 18 1.62 4.62 -2.86
N CYS A 19 0.41 4.88 -3.34
CA CYS A 19 -0.23 4.05 -4.35
C CYS A 19 0.63 4.03 -5.62
N PRO A 20 1.08 2.85 -6.07
CA PRO A 20 1.95 2.74 -7.25
C PRO A 20 1.23 3.04 -8.57
N VAL A 21 -0.11 3.18 -8.54
CA VAL A 21 -0.95 3.45 -9.71
C VAL A 21 -1.21 4.95 -9.88
N CYS A 22 -1.65 5.63 -8.82
CA CYS A 22 -2.04 7.05 -8.89
C CYS A 22 -1.17 8.00 -8.06
N GLY A 23 -0.26 7.51 -7.22
CA GLY A 23 0.54 8.32 -6.29
C GLY A 23 -0.22 8.81 -5.05
N GLY A 24 -1.48 8.43 -4.88
CA GLY A 24 -2.29 8.74 -3.70
C GLY A 24 -1.72 8.12 -2.42
N ARG A 25 -1.95 8.77 -1.28
CA ARG A 25 -1.52 8.27 0.03
C ARG A 25 -2.64 7.47 0.67
N LEU A 26 -2.34 6.27 1.14
CA LEU A 26 -3.29 5.41 1.84
C LEU A 26 -2.67 4.84 3.11
N GLU A 27 -3.54 4.56 4.09
CA GLU A 27 -3.15 3.85 5.32
C GLU A 27 -2.62 2.45 4.97
N PRO A 28 -1.60 1.93 5.68
CA PRO A 28 -1.00 0.65 5.35
C PRO A 28 -1.94 -0.55 5.38
N ASP A 29 -2.97 -0.51 6.21
CA ASP A 29 -4.03 -1.51 6.40
C ASP A 29 -5.29 -1.24 5.57
N ALA A 30 -5.30 -0.19 4.74
CA ALA A 30 -6.40 0.04 3.82
C ALA A 30 -6.42 -1.05 2.73
N GLU A 31 -7.54 -1.74 2.58
CA GLU A 31 -7.73 -2.80 1.56
C GLU A 31 -7.55 -2.28 0.13
N HIS A 32 -7.93 -1.02 -0.11
CA HIS A 32 -7.91 -0.39 -1.44
C HIS A 32 -7.45 1.07 -1.34
N CYS A 33 -6.82 1.57 -2.41
CA CYS A 33 -6.58 3.01 -2.56
C CYS A 33 -7.91 3.75 -2.73
N GLY A 34 -8.20 4.69 -1.85
CA GLY A 34 -9.42 5.51 -1.91
C GLY A 34 -9.55 6.38 -3.17
N ASP A 35 -8.44 6.70 -3.83
CA ASP A 35 -8.44 7.59 -5.00
C ASP A 35 -8.66 6.85 -6.33
N CYS A 36 -8.06 5.66 -6.50
CA CYS A 36 -8.08 4.95 -7.79
C CYS A 36 -8.53 3.50 -7.71
N GLY A 37 -8.81 2.97 -6.51
CA GLY A 37 -9.28 1.60 -6.30
C GLY A 37 -8.21 0.52 -6.43
N TRP A 38 -6.92 0.87 -6.51
CA TRP A 38 -5.85 -0.13 -6.51
C TRP A 38 -5.90 -0.99 -5.23
N THR A 39 -5.92 -2.31 -5.39
CA THR A 39 -5.93 -3.28 -4.28
C THR A 39 -4.58 -3.30 -3.59
N ASN A 40 -4.57 -3.13 -2.27
CA ASN A 40 -3.37 -3.19 -1.45
C ASN A 40 -2.96 -4.65 -1.21
N PRO A 41 -1.84 -5.12 -1.79
CA PRO A 41 -1.43 -6.51 -1.67
C PRO A 41 -0.90 -6.84 -0.26
N LEU A 42 -0.61 -5.84 0.59
CA LEU A 42 -0.22 -6.11 1.97
C LEU A 42 -1.39 -6.70 2.76
N VAL A 43 -2.60 -6.21 2.53
CA VAL A 43 -3.82 -6.70 3.17
C VAL A 43 -4.32 -7.96 2.46
N GLU A 44 -4.39 -7.95 1.12
CA GLU A 44 -4.86 -9.10 0.33
C GLU A 44 -4.08 -10.39 0.62
N LEU A 45 -2.77 -10.29 0.84
CA LEU A 45 -1.90 -11.42 1.11
C LEU A 45 -1.68 -11.68 2.62
N GLY A 46 -2.30 -10.89 3.50
CA GLY A 46 -2.26 -11.09 4.95
C GLY A 46 -0.92 -10.78 5.62
N PHE A 47 -0.19 -9.77 5.11
CA PHE A 47 1.02 -9.28 5.75
C PHE A 47 0.75 -8.28 6.88
N ILE A 48 -0.41 -7.60 6.84
CA ILE A 48 -0.92 -6.64 7.82
C ILE A 48 -2.38 -7.01 8.12
#